data_AF-K1XF84-F1
#
_entry.id   AF-K1XF84-F1
#
_cell.length_a   1.000
_cell.length_b   1.000
_cell.length_c   1.000
_cell.angle_alpha   90.00
_cell.angle_beta   90.00
_cell.angle_gamma   90.00
#
_symmetry.space_group_name_H-M   'P 1'
#
loop_
_entity.id
_entity.type
_entity.pdbx_description
1 polymer ?
#
loop_
_entity_poly.entity_id
_entity_poly.type
_entity_poly.pdbx_seq_one_letter_code
_entity_poly.pdbx_strand_id
1 'polypeptide(L)'
;MFRIFIDYPNEAEEREIVKLTTSIDGDKLKSVISKQELLDIPKIIKALPVSEHVIKYAVKIARKSRPHVADCPEFIKEWVSWGAGPRAAQYLILGA
;
A
#
# COMPACT_ATOMS: atom_id res chain seq x y z
N MET A 1 -1.41 -3.33 2.05
CA MET A 1 -0.27 -3.97 1.36
C MET A 1 -0.17 -3.25 0.05
N PHE A 2 0.90 -2.52 -0.12
CA PHE A 2 1.13 -1.73 -1.32
C PHE A 2 2.06 -2.52 -2.24
N ARG A 3 1.74 -2.54 -3.54
CA ARG A 3 2.72 -2.90 -4.57
C ARG A 3 3.28 -1.58 -5.07
N ILE A 4 4.56 -1.35 -4.81
CA ILE A 4 5.25 -0.15 -5.26
C ILE A 4 6.15 -0.57 -6.41
N PHE A 5 6.01 0.11 -7.55
CA PHE A 5 6.95 -0.02 -8.65
C PHE A 5 8.06 1.00 -8.41
N ILE A 6 9.30 0.51 -8.32
CA ILE A 6 10.47 1.35 -8.13
C ILE A 6 11.27 1.24 -9.42
N ASP A 7 11.36 2.34 -10.15
CA ASP A 7 12.24 2.50 -11.30
C ASP A 7 13.54 3.22 -10.89
N TYR A 8 14.50 3.24 -11.81
CA TYR A 8 15.73 3.98 -11.60
C TYR A 8 15.50 5.50 -11.69
N PRO A 9 16.23 6.30 -10.89
CA PRO A 9 16.24 7.74 -11.05
C PRO A 9 16.72 8.12 -12.46
N ASN A 10 16.30 9.29 -12.93
CA ASN A 10 16.89 9.83 -14.16
C ASN A 10 18.33 10.31 -13.93
N GLU A 11 19.07 10.60 -15.00
CA GLU A 11 20.49 11.01 -14.92
C GLU A 11 20.72 12.22 -13.98
N ALA A 12 19.80 13.18 -13.94
CA ALA A 12 19.95 14.34 -13.08
C ALA A 12 19.79 13.96 -11.60
N GLU A 13 18.77 13.17 -11.27
CA GLU A 13 18.53 12.65 -9.92
C GLU A 13 19.68 11.73 -9.47
N GLU A 14 20.17 10.87 -10.34
CA GLU A 14 21.27 9.96 -10.02
C GLU A 14 22.57 10.72 -9.74
N ARG A 15 22.89 11.75 -10.55
CA ARG A 15 24.04 12.63 -10.26
C ARG A 15 23.90 13.35 -8.93
N GLU A 16 22.70 13.78 -8.56
CA GLU A 16 22.44 14.41 -7.27
C GLU A 16 22.64 13.42 -6.12
N ILE A 17 22.10 12.20 -6.24
CA ILE A 17 22.29 11.12 -5.27
C ILE A 17 23.78 10.83 -5.08
N VAL A 18 24.55 10.69 -6.17
CA VAL A 18 25.99 10.46 -6.10
C VAL A 18 26.69 11.61 -5.38
N LYS A 19 26.38 12.87 -5.70
CA LYS A 19 26.98 14.03 -5.02
C LYS A 19 26.66 14.05 -3.52
N LEU A 20 25.40 13.84 -3.14
CA LEU A 20 24.95 13.86 -1.74
C LEU A 20 25.57 12.72 -0.92
N THR A 21 25.70 11.53 -1.51
CA THR A 21 26.17 10.33 -0.79
C THR A 21 27.68 10.17 -0.75
N THR A 22 28.43 10.86 -1.63
CA THR A 22 29.91 10.83 -1.65
C THR A 22 30.56 12.03 -0.97
N SER A 23 29.75 12.94 -0.42
CA SER A 23 30.22 14.09 0.35
C SER A 23 30.54 13.70 1.80
N ILE A 24 31.50 14.39 2.41
CA ILE A 24 31.96 14.13 3.79
C ILE A 24 30.98 14.69 4.83
N ASP A 25 30.19 15.70 4.46
CA ASP A 25 29.22 16.34 5.34
C ASP A 25 27.92 15.53 5.43
N GLY A 26 27.79 14.77 6.52
CA GLY A 26 26.54 14.12 6.90
C GLY A 26 25.71 15.03 7.79
N ASP A 27 24.56 15.49 7.30
CA ASP A 27 23.60 16.22 8.12
C ASP A 27 23.14 15.39 9.31
N LYS A 28 23.14 15.99 10.50
CA LYS A 28 22.58 15.35 11.70
C LYS A 28 21.06 15.30 11.57
N LEU A 29 20.52 14.10 11.42
CA LEU A 29 19.07 13.87 11.40
C LEU A 29 18.43 14.39 12.68
N LYS A 30 17.38 15.19 12.52
CA LYS A 30 16.53 15.66 13.63
C LYS A 30 15.32 14.76 13.74
N SER A 31 15.09 14.20 14.92
CA SER A 31 13.88 13.42 15.18
C SER A 31 12.66 14.35 15.17
N VAL A 32 11.69 14.05 14.31
CA VAL A 32 10.42 14.80 14.21
C VAL A 32 9.28 14.18 15.01
N ILE A 33 9.39 12.90 15.33
CA ILE A 33 8.44 12.15 16.15
C ILE A 33 9.20 11.34 17.20
N SER A 34 8.58 11.10 18.35
CA SER A 34 9.08 10.20 19.38
C SER A 34 8.68 8.74 19.09
N LYS A 35 9.39 7.82 19.73
CA LYS A 35 9.06 6.38 19.70
C LYS A 35 7.63 6.11 20.16
N GLN A 36 7.18 6.84 21.19
CA GLN A 36 5.84 6.63 21.76
C GLN A 36 4.76 7.06 20.77
N GLU A 37 4.90 8.23 20.15
CA GLU A 37 3.98 8.70 19.11
C GLU A 37 3.91 7.73 17.93
N LEU A 38 5.06 7.19 17.49
CA LEU A 38 5.10 6.19 16.42
C LEU A 38 4.31 4.92 16.77
N LEU A 39 4.31 4.49 18.03
CA LEU A 39 3.58 3.31 18.50
C LEU A 39 2.08 3.59 18.70
N ASP A 40 1.69 4.85 18.89
CA ASP A 40 0.30 5.24 19.13
C ASP A 40 -0.46 5.49 17.82
N ILE A 41 0.21 5.94 16.75
CA ILE A 41 -0.41 6.15 15.43
C ILE A 41 -1.20 4.91 14.92
N PRO A 42 -0.65 3.68 14.91
CA PRO A 42 -1.39 2.51 14.44
C PRO A 42 -2.63 2.18 15.28
N LYS A 43 -2.64 2.55 16.58
CA LYS A 43 -3.80 2.33 17.46
C LYS A 43 -4.93 3.28 17.07
N ILE A 44 -4.59 4.55 16.81
CA ILE A 44 -5.54 5.57 16.37
C ILE A 44 -6.16 5.17 15.03
N ILE A 45 -5.33 4.78 14.04
CA ILE A 45 -5.81 4.36 12.71
C ILE A 45 -6.81 3.19 12.83
N LYS A 46 -6.52 2.20 13.67
CA LYS A 46 -7.42 1.03 13.86
C LYS A 46 -8.70 1.35 14.62
N ALA A 47 -8.76 2.47 15.33
CA ALA A 47 -9.95 2.89 16.07
C ALA A 47 -10.93 3.69 15.20
N LEU A 48 -10.54 4.09 13.99
CA LEU A 48 -11.41 4.83 13.09
C LEU A 48 -12.57 3.94 12.59
N PRO A 49 -13.83 4.36 12.78
CA PRO A 49 -14.96 3.60 12.30
C PRO A 49 -15.03 3.65 10.77
N VAL A 50 -15.36 2.51 10.16
CA VAL A 50 -15.56 2.40 8.71
C VAL A 50 -17.00 1.98 8.45
N SER A 51 -17.66 2.66 7.52
CA SER A 51 -19.05 2.36 7.20
C SER A 51 -19.20 0.95 6.58
N GLU A 52 -20.30 0.28 6.90
CA GLU A 52 -20.62 -1.05 6.38
C GLU A 52 -20.65 -1.08 4.84
N HIS A 53 -21.06 0.03 4.20
CA HIS A 53 -21.05 0.17 2.75
C HIS A 53 -19.63 0.05 2.16
N VAL A 54 -18.64 0.69 2.79
CA VAL A 54 -17.24 0.64 2.35
C VAL A 54 -16.66 -0.77 2.54
N ILE A 55 -16.98 -1.42 3.66
CA ILE A 55 -16.58 -2.82 3.92
C ILE A 55 -17.13 -3.74 2.82
N LYS A 56 -18.43 -3.64 2.53
CA LYS A 56 -19.08 -4.42 1.47
C LYS A 56 -18.44 -4.16 0.11
N TYR A 57 -18.14 -2.91 -0.20
CA TYR A 57 -17.50 -2.54 -1.47
C TYR A 57 -16.09 -3.13 -1.61
N ALA A 58 -15.24 -3.00 -0.58
CA ALA A 58 -13.89 -3.56 -0.57
C ALA A 58 -13.89 -5.09 -0.74
N VAL A 59 -14.80 -5.78 -0.04
CA VAL A 59 -14.99 -7.23 -0.18
C VAL A 59 -15.47 -7.58 -1.59
N LYS A 60 -16.43 -6.84 -2.14
CA LYS A 60 -16.98 -7.07 -3.48
C LYS A 60 -15.90 -6.95 -4.55
N ILE A 61 -15.05 -5.93 -4.51
CA ILE A 61 -13.93 -5.77 -5.44
C ILE A 61 -12.97 -6.96 -5.34
N ALA A 62 -12.52 -7.31 -4.13
CA ALA A 62 -11.60 -8.42 -3.94
C ALA A 62 -12.18 -9.74 -4.46
N ARG A 63 -13.49 -9.98 -4.22
CA ARG A 63 -14.19 -11.18 -4.70
C ARG A 63 -14.32 -11.24 -6.22
N LYS A 64 -14.62 -10.12 -6.88
CA LYS A 64 -14.77 -10.05 -8.33
C LYS A 64 -13.49 -10.37 -9.11
N SER A 65 -12.33 -10.37 -8.46
CA SER A 65 -11.08 -10.81 -9.06
C SER A 65 -10.91 -12.35 -9.10
N ARG A 66 -11.83 -13.12 -8.51
CA ARG A 66 -11.72 -14.58 -8.36
C ARG A 66 -12.41 -15.29 -9.54
N PRO A 67 -11.67 -16.01 -10.39
CA PRO A 67 -12.23 -16.66 -11.59
C PRO A 67 -13.42 -17.59 -11.33
N HIS A 68 -13.45 -18.24 -10.16
CA HIS A 68 -14.47 -19.24 -9.82
C HIS A 68 -15.78 -18.66 -9.25
N VAL A 69 -15.90 -17.34 -9.07
CA VAL A 69 -17.15 -16.75 -8.55
C VAL A 69 -18.06 -16.30 -9.70
N ALA A 70 -19.37 -16.47 -9.52
CA ALA A 70 -20.37 -16.19 -10.56
C ALA A 70 -20.38 -14.72 -11.02
N ASP A 71 -20.05 -13.78 -10.14
CA ASP A 71 -20.03 -12.33 -10.40
C ASP A 71 -18.68 -11.81 -10.93
N CYS A 72 -17.76 -12.70 -11.28
CA CYS A 72 -16.47 -12.39 -11.89
C CYS A 72 -16.64 -12.00 -13.37
N PRO A 73 -16.10 -10.85 -13.82
CA PRO A 73 -16.06 -10.48 -15.23
C PRO A 73 -15.34 -11.52 -16.11
N GLU A 74 -15.81 -11.69 -17.35
CA GLU A 74 -15.33 -12.76 -18.23
C GLU A 74 -13.83 -12.68 -18.53
N PHE A 75 -13.30 -11.49 -18.82
CA PHE A 75 -11.88 -11.28 -19.08
C PHE A 75 -10.97 -11.72 -17.92
N ILE A 76 -11.45 -11.67 -16.67
CA ILE A 76 -10.70 -12.14 -15.50
C ILE A 76 -10.68 -13.66 -15.47
N LYS A 77 -11.79 -14.32 -15.84
CA LYS A 77 -11.83 -15.79 -15.92
C LYS A 77 -10.88 -16.33 -16.98
N GLU A 78 -10.71 -15.59 -18.08
CA GLU A 78 -9.80 -15.96 -19.16
C GLU A 78 -8.32 -15.79 -18.80
N TRP A 79 -7.95 -14.73 -18.07
CA TRP A 79 -6.54 -14.33 -17.92
C TRP A 79 -5.96 -14.54 -16.51
N VAL A 80 -6.79 -14.82 -15.51
CA VAL A 80 -6.35 -14.94 -14.11
C VAL A 80 -6.57 -16.37 -13.62
N SER A 81 -5.53 -16.99 -13.06
CA SER A 81 -5.65 -18.33 -12.46
C SER A 81 -6.11 -18.29 -10.99
N TRP A 82 -5.72 -17.27 -10.23
CA TRP A 82 -6.14 -17.08 -8.83
C TRP A 82 -6.38 -15.60 -8.52
N GLY A 83 -7.54 -15.31 -7.95
CA GLY A 83 -7.92 -13.95 -7.55
C GLY A 83 -7.41 -13.54 -6.17
N ALA A 84 -7.77 -12.32 -5.78
CA ALA A 84 -7.38 -11.74 -4.50
C ALA A 84 -8.04 -12.44 -3.30
N GLY A 85 -7.22 -12.78 -2.30
CA GLY A 85 -7.67 -13.35 -1.02
C GLY A 85 -8.33 -12.32 -0.09
N PRO A 86 -8.79 -12.73 1.11
CA PRO A 86 -9.42 -11.84 2.08
C PRO A 86 -8.50 -10.70 2.55
N ARG A 87 -7.17 -10.90 2.51
CA ARG A 87 -6.18 -9.86 2.84
C ARG A 87 -6.29 -8.63 1.94
N ALA A 88 -6.71 -8.79 0.68
CA ALA A 88 -6.89 -7.63 -0.20
C ALA A 88 -7.96 -6.68 0.35
N ALA A 89 -9.12 -7.19 0.76
CA ALA A 89 -10.15 -6.38 1.39
C ALA A 89 -9.66 -5.77 2.71
N GLN A 90 -8.97 -6.53 3.57
CA GLN A 90 -8.40 -6.01 4.82
C GLN A 90 -7.48 -4.82 4.59
N TYR A 91 -6.60 -4.91 3.59
CA TYR A 91 -5.66 -3.85 3.28
C TYR A 91 -6.28 -2.68 2.51
N LEU A 92 -7.38 -2.89 1.78
CA LEU A 92 -8.18 -1.80 1.25
C LEU A 92 -8.83 -0.99 2.39
N ILE A 93 -9.29 -1.66 3.45
CA ILE A 93 -9.86 -0.97 4.63
C ILE A 93 -8.79 -0.27 5.46
N LEU A 94 -7.64 -0.91 5.69
CA LEU A 94 -6.55 -0.30 6.49
C LEU A 94 -5.84 0.86 5.79
N GLY A 95 -5.94 0.95 4.45
CA GLY A 95 -5.33 2.02 3.66
C GLY A 95 -6.32 3.07 3.13
N ALA A 96 -7.61 2.94 3.46
CA ALA A 96 -8.65 3.91 3.11
C ALA A 96 -8.71 5.08 4.10
#